data_AF-A0A383C6Z6-F1
#
_entry.id   AF-A0A383C6Z6-F1
#
_cell.length_a   1.000
_cell.length_b   1.000
_cell.length_c   1.000
_cell.angle_alpha   90.00
_cell.angle_beta   90.00
_cell.angle_gamma   90.00
#
_symmetry.space_group_name_H-M   'P 1'
#
loop_
_entity.id
_entity.type
_entity.pdbx_description
1 polymer ?
#
loop_
_entity_poly.entity_id
_entity_poly.type
_entity_poly.pdbx_seq_one_letter_code
_entity_poly.pdbx_strand_id
1 'polypeptide(L)'
;PFGDSSQIPTFLVSEMARQDVTVSLSGDGGDELFGGYNRYIIANRTWKIIEKIPLTIRKLIAKGITLLSPKVWNFLINSAFKFLPSSFRMSHPGDKIYKLSRILTLNDIYEVYDSLISHWNNSFEVVIGSKKRTDELNKDVDFFHFEDEMMFLDSITYLPDDILAKVDRAAMSVSLETRAPFLDKDVVEFAWQLPLNMKIRDSQGKWILKKLLDSYVPNDLVNRPKMGFGVPIDSWLRGPLR
;
A
#
# COMPACT_ATOMS: atom_id res chain seq x y z
N PRO A 1 10.28 -12.85 -12.63
CA PRO A 1 11.35 -12.40 -11.68
C PRO A 1 10.67 -11.67 -10.52
N PHE A 2 11.09 -11.92 -9.28
CA PHE A 2 10.51 -11.30 -8.08
C PHE A 2 11.40 -10.14 -7.63
N GLY A 3 10.82 -8.96 -7.40
CA GLY A 3 11.57 -7.70 -7.29
C GLY A 3 11.22 -6.85 -6.06
N ASP A 4 10.58 -7.41 -5.04
CA ASP A 4 10.27 -6.66 -3.82
C ASP A 4 11.55 -6.44 -2.99
N SER A 5 12.01 -5.19 -2.95
CA SER A 5 13.20 -4.78 -2.18
C SER A 5 13.11 -5.07 -0.68
N SER A 6 11.90 -5.19 -0.11
CA SER A 6 11.70 -5.54 1.29
C SER A 6 12.04 -7.01 1.60
N GLN A 7 12.31 -7.83 0.58
CA GLN A 7 12.84 -9.18 0.77
C GLN A 7 14.21 -9.16 1.48
N ILE A 8 15.04 -8.15 1.27
CA ILE A 8 16.37 -8.02 1.90
C ILE A 8 16.25 -7.91 3.43
N PRO A 9 15.53 -6.92 4.01
CA PRO A 9 15.38 -6.84 5.45
C PRO A 9 14.57 -8.01 6.02
N THR A 10 13.63 -8.58 5.25
CA THR A 10 12.89 -9.79 5.65
C THR A 10 13.84 -10.99 5.81
N PHE A 11 14.80 -11.14 4.89
CA PHE A 11 15.85 -12.15 5.01
C PHE A 11 16.70 -11.94 6.28
N LEU A 12 17.18 -10.72 6.50
CA LEU A 12 18.04 -10.41 7.65
C LEU A 12 17.34 -10.66 9.00
N VAL A 13 16.07 -10.26 9.13
CA VAL A 13 15.31 -10.53 10.36
C VAL A 13 15.01 -12.02 10.53
N SER A 14 14.79 -12.75 9.43
CA SER A 14 14.60 -14.20 9.46
C SER A 14 15.88 -14.92 9.87
N GLU A 15 17.04 -14.51 9.34
CA GLU A 15 18.35 -15.05 9.71
C GLU A 15 18.62 -14.86 11.20
N MET A 16 18.31 -13.68 11.73
CA MET A 16 18.43 -13.40 13.16
C MET A 16 17.49 -14.28 13.99
N ALA A 17 16.21 -14.34 13.64
CA ALA A 17 15.22 -15.15 14.37
C ALA A 17 15.56 -16.65 14.34
N ARG A 18 16.15 -17.13 13.23
CA ARG A 18 16.52 -18.54 13.06
C ARG A 18 17.56 -19.01 14.07
N GLN A 19 18.36 -18.10 14.63
CA GLN A 19 19.36 -18.43 15.65
C GLN A 19 18.70 -18.97 16.93
N ASP A 20 17.47 -18.53 17.21
CA ASP A 20 16.75 -18.85 18.45
C ASP A 20 15.55 -19.78 18.23
N VAL A 21 14.86 -19.70 17.09
CA VAL A 21 13.63 -20.45 16.81
C VAL A 21 13.62 -21.08 15.43
N THR A 22 12.82 -22.13 15.26
CA THR A 22 12.57 -22.77 13.95
C THR A 22 11.24 -22.34 13.32
N VAL A 23 10.35 -21.73 14.11
CA VAL A 23 9.02 -21.30 13.69
C VAL A 23 8.77 -19.86 14.16
N SER A 24 8.18 -19.04 13.31
CA SER A 24 7.78 -17.67 13.61
C SER A 24 6.33 -17.41 13.17
N LEU A 25 5.66 -16.50 13.87
CA LEU A 25 4.32 -16.02 13.50
C LEU A 25 4.45 -14.71 12.75
N SER A 26 3.95 -14.66 11.52
CA SER A 26 3.86 -13.43 10.73
C SER A 26 2.52 -12.74 10.95
N GLY A 27 2.50 -11.42 10.75
CA GLY A 27 1.29 -10.60 10.79
C GLY A 27 0.60 -10.46 9.43
N ASP A 28 0.99 -11.26 8.43
CA ASP A 28 0.50 -11.16 7.06
C ASP A 28 -0.98 -11.55 6.96
N GLY A 29 -1.72 -10.93 6.05
CA GLY A 29 -3.19 -11.02 5.98
C GLY A 29 -3.91 -10.00 6.86
N GLY A 30 -3.25 -9.44 7.87
CA GLY A 30 -3.86 -8.45 8.75
C GLY A 30 -4.15 -7.11 8.08
N ASP A 31 -3.38 -6.70 7.05
CA ASP A 31 -3.67 -5.47 6.30
C ASP A 31 -4.86 -5.68 5.33
N GLU A 32 -4.94 -6.82 4.66
CA GLU A 32 -6.01 -7.16 3.71
C GLU A 32 -7.35 -7.38 4.42
N LEU A 33 -7.37 -8.19 5.49
CA LEU A 33 -8.61 -8.56 6.19
C LEU A 33 -9.20 -7.41 7.02
N PHE A 34 -8.36 -6.51 7.53
CA PHE A 34 -8.77 -5.44 8.47
C PHE A 34 -8.49 -4.02 7.96
N GLY A 35 -8.28 -3.85 6.64
CA GLY A 35 -8.22 -2.54 6.01
C GLY A 35 -6.98 -1.70 6.38
N GLY A 36 -5.80 -2.32 6.44
CA GLY A 36 -4.57 -1.71 6.95
C GLY A 36 -3.69 -0.98 5.91
N TYR A 37 -4.04 -1.04 4.62
CA TYR A 37 -3.34 -0.26 3.59
C TYR A 37 -3.95 1.13 3.40
N ASN A 38 -3.08 2.14 3.26
CA ASN A 38 -3.50 3.52 3.00
C ASN A 38 -4.31 3.66 1.70
N ARG A 39 -4.09 2.78 0.71
CA ARG A 39 -4.83 2.78 -0.56
C ARG A 39 -6.34 2.64 -0.36
N TYR A 40 -6.77 1.83 0.62
CA TYR A 40 -8.19 1.67 0.95
C TYR A 40 -8.85 2.96 1.40
N ILE A 41 -8.09 3.84 2.06
CA ILE A 41 -8.60 5.09 2.63
C ILE A 41 -8.53 6.21 1.58
N ILE A 42 -7.43 6.28 0.81
CA ILE A 42 -7.19 7.41 -0.10
C ILE A 42 -7.89 7.26 -1.44
N ALA A 43 -8.09 6.04 -1.96
CA ALA A 43 -8.59 5.83 -3.32
C ALA A 43 -9.99 6.43 -3.48
N ASN A 44 -10.97 5.95 -2.70
CA ASN A 44 -12.36 6.40 -2.77
C ASN A 44 -12.52 7.88 -2.44
N ARG A 45 -11.80 8.38 -1.42
CA ARG A 45 -11.84 9.81 -1.04
C ARG A 45 -11.31 10.73 -2.12
N THR A 46 -10.18 10.38 -2.71
CA THR A 46 -9.56 11.17 -3.76
C THR A 46 -10.44 11.14 -5.00
N TRP A 47 -10.97 9.97 -5.36
CA TRP A 47 -11.85 9.81 -6.51
C TRP A 47 -13.15 10.61 -6.38
N LYS A 48 -13.84 10.56 -5.23
CA LYS A 48 -15.09 11.33 -4.97
C LYS A 48 -14.96 12.84 -5.14
N ILE A 49 -13.75 13.37 -5.00
CA ILE A 49 -13.46 14.79 -5.24
C ILE A 49 -13.15 15.02 -6.72
N ILE A 50 -12.32 14.16 -7.31
CA ILE A 50 -11.84 14.28 -8.68
C ILE A 50 -12.96 14.03 -9.70
N GLU A 51 -13.83 13.05 -9.47
CA GLU A 51 -14.90 12.65 -10.41
C GLU A 51 -15.89 13.79 -10.70
N LYS A 52 -16.05 14.73 -9.76
CA LYS A 52 -16.90 15.93 -9.90
C LYS A 52 -16.33 16.95 -10.90
N ILE A 53 -15.05 16.85 -11.25
CA ILE A 53 -14.37 17.75 -12.17
C ILE A 53 -14.41 17.13 -13.58
N PRO A 54 -14.90 17.86 -14.60
CA PRO A 54 -14.88 17.38 -15.99
C PRO A 54 -13.48 16.93 -16.43
N LEU A 55 -13.41 15.80 -17.14
CA LEU A 55 -12.15 15.16 -17.54
C LEU A 55 -11.21 16.12 -18.30
N THR A 56 -11.75 17.00 -19.14
CA THR A 56 -10.97 18.02 -19.86
C THR A 56 -10.23 18.96 -18.90
N ILE A 57 -10.90 19.43 -17.85
CA ILE A 57 -10.30 20.31 -16.83
C ILE A 57 -9.25 19.54 -16.03
N ARG A 58 -9.55 18.30 -15.64
CA ARG A 58 -8.58 17.44 -14.94
C ARG A 58 -7.30 17.24 -15.73
N LYS A 59 -7.41 16.98 -17.04
CA LYS A 59 -6.26 16.83 -17.96
C LYS A 59 -5.47 18.14 -18.10
N LEU A 60 -6.13 19.30 -18.14
CA LEU A 60 -5.45 20.59 -18.16
C LEU A 60 -4.68 20.86 -16.86
N ILE A 61 -5.27 20.57 -15.70
CA ILE A 61 -4.61 20.68 -14.40
C ILE A 61 -3.41 19.75 -14.34
N ALA A 62 -3.56 18.48 -14.74
CA ALA A 62 -2.48 17.52 -14.79
C ALA A 62 -1.32 18.00 -15.68
N LYS A 63 -1.64 18.49 -16.88
CA LYS A 63 -0.63 19.07 -17.79
C LYS A 63 0.09 20.24 -17.14
N GLY A 64 -0.64 21.16 -16.51
CA GLY A 64 -0.08 22.30 -15.78
C GLY A 64 0.87 21.88 -14.66
N ILE A 65 0.51 20.85 -13.88
CA ILE A 65 1.38 20.28 -12.84
C ILE A 65 2.69 19.78 -13.44
N THR A 66 2.62 19.05 -14.55
CA THR A 66 3.79 18.44 -15.21
C THR A 66 4.71 19.42 -15.92
N LEU A 67 4.32 20.70 -16.07
CA LEU A 67 5.18 21.75 -16.64
C LEU A 67 6.39 22.06 -15.74
N LEU A 68 6.24 21.91 -14.42
CA LEU A 68 7.31 22.18 -13.45
C LEU A 68 7.86 20.86 -12.92
N SER A 69 9.18 20.68 -12.95
CA SER A 69 9.81 19.45 -12.43
C SER A 69 9.50 19.21 -10.95
N PRO A 70 9.57 17.95 -10.45
CA PRO A 70 9.36 17.63 -9.04
C PRO A 70 10.28 18.43 -8.10
N LYS A 71 11.50 18.74 -8.53
CA LYS A 71 12.45 19.57 -7.77
C LYS A 71 11.94 21.01 -7.57
N VAL A 72 11.33 21.60 -8.59
CA VAL A 72 10.74 22.94 -8.51
C VAL A 72 9.53 22.93 -7.58
N TRP A 73 8.66 21.92 -7.69
CA TRP A 73 7.55 21.75 -6.75
C TRP A 73 8.04 21.58 -5.30
N ASN A 74 9.07 20.76 -5.08
CA ASN A 74 9.69 20.61 -3.77
C ASN A 74 10.14 21.97 -3.22
N PHE A 75 10.82 22.78 -4.03
CA PHE A 75 11.26 24.12 -3.63
C PHE A 75 10.09 25.05 -3.30
N LEU A 76 9.09 25.15 -4.19
CA LEU A 76 7.94 26.05 -4.01
C LEU A 76 7.12 25.68 -2.76
N ILE A 77 6.82 24.39 -2.60
CA ILE A 77 6.02 23.89 -1.49
C ILE A 77 6.80 24.08 -0.19
N ASN A 78 8.05 23.63 -0.11
CA ASN A 78 8.83 23.79 1.12
C ASN A 78 9.05 25.27 1.49
N SER A 79 9.14 26.16 0.50
CA SER A 79 9.23 27.61 0.73
C SER A 79 7.92 28.17 1.28
N ALA A 80 6.77 27.77 0.73
CA ALA A 80 5.46 28.17 1.22
C ALA A 80 5.18 27.64 2.64
N PHE A 81 5.58 26.39 2.93
CA PHE A 81 5.41 25.75 4.23
C PHE A 81 6.53 26.08 5.24
N LYS A 82 7.50 26.95 4.89
CA LYS A 82 8.61 27.32 5.77
C LYS A 82 8.14 27.95 7.09
N PHE A 83 7.03 28.68 7.04
CA PHE A 83 6.42 29.39 8.17
C PHE A 83 5.32 28.57 8.89
N LEU A 84 5.04 27.36 8.42
CA LEU A 84 4.05 26.47 9.03
C LEU A 84 4.72 25.49 10.02
N PRO A 85 3.96 24.98 11.02
CA PRO A 85 4.45 23.99 11.98
C PRO A 85 5.08 22.78 11.29
N SER A 86 6.07 22.17 11.93
CA SER A 86 6.80 21.01 11.39
C SER A 86 5.88 19.83 11.03
N SER A 87 4.70 19.72 11.65
CA SER A 87 3.67 18.74 11.32
C SER A 87 3.11 18.85 9.90
N PHE A 88 3.21 20.03 9.26
CA PHE A 88 2.80 20.24 7.87
C PHE A 88 3.94 20.03 6.86
N ARG A 89 5.18 19.82 7.32
CA ARG A 89 6.30 19.55 6.43
C ARG A 89 6.20 18.12 5.90
N MET A 90 5.93 17.99 4.61
CA MET A 90 5.83 16.70 3.94
C MET A 90 7.18 16.29 3.37
N SER A 91 7.55 15.02 3.53
CA SER A 91 8.67 14.44 2.77
C SER A 91 8.28 14.34 1.29
N HIS A 92 9.12 14.89 0.41
CA HIS A 92 9.02 14.84 -1.06
C HIS A 92 7.65 15.26 -1.65
N PRO A 93 7.16 16.48 -1.38
CA PRO A 93 5.83 16.89 -1.81
C PRO A 93 5.67 17.01 -3.34
N GLY A 94 6.75 17.30 -4.08
CA GLY A 94 6.75 17.34 -5.54
C GLY A 94 6.40 15.99 -6.17
N ASP A 95 6.94 14.89 -5.61
CA ASP A 95 6.63 13.54 -6.09
C ASP A 95 5.16 13.18 -5.83
N LYS A 96 4.60 13.66 -4.71
CA LYS A 96 3.17 13.46 -4.39
C LYS A 96 2.25 14.23 -5.34
N ILE A 97 2.59 15.48 -5.68
CA ILE A 97 1.85 16.26 -6.66
C ILE A 97 1.92 15.62 -8.06
N TYR A 98 3.09 15.08 -8.45
CA TYR A 98 3.22 14.35 -9.70
C TYR A 98 2.34 13.09 -9.71
N LYS A 99 2.31 12.31 -8.62
CA LYS A 99 1.39 11.17 -8.49
C LYS A 99 -0.07 11.60 -8.61
N LEU A 100 -0.46 12.73 -8.01
CA LEU A 100 -1.81 13.28 -8.14
C LEU A 100 -2.14 13.64 -9.61
N SER A 101 -1.19 14.22 -10.34
CA SER A 101 -1.38 14.54 -11.76
C SER A 101 -1.74 13.31 -12.59
N ARG A 102 -1.17 12.14 -12.27
CA ARG A 102 -1.53 10.87 -12.89
C ARG A 102 -2.98 10.51 -12.58
N ILE A 103 -3.37 10.53 -11.31
CA ILE A 103 -4.74 10.20 -10.86
C ILE A 103 -5.79 11.09 -11.52
N LEU A 104 -5.51 12.38 -11.71
CA LEU A 104 -6.42 13.32 -12.39
C LEU A 104 -6.81 12.86 -13.81
N THR A 105 -5.91 12.17 -14.51
CA THR A 105 -6.13 11.75 -15.90
C THR A 105 -6.89 10.43 -16.05
N LEU A 106 -7.13 9.71 -14.95
CA LEU A 106 -7.79 8.40 -14.95
C LEU A 106 -9.32 8.53 -15.08
N ASN A 107 -9.94 7.50 -15.67
CA ASN A 107 -11.34 7.53 -16.08
C ASN A 107 -12.30 7.03 -15.00
N ASP A 108 -11.86 6.06 -14.19
CA ASP A 108 -12.68 5.43 -13.16
C ASP A 108 -11.85 5.06 -11.92
N ILE A 109 -12.55 4.60 -10.88
CA ILE A 109 -11.96 4.24 -9.59
C ILE A 109 -11.07 2.97 -9.67
N TYR A 110 -11.31 2.08 -10.64
CA TYR A 110 -10.50 0.87 -10.85
C TYR A 110 -9.14 1.22 -11.43
N GLU A 111 -9.08 2.14 -12.39
CA GLU A 111 -7.81 2.70 -12.88
C GLU A 111 -7.05 3.40 -11.75
N VAL A 112 -7.75 4.11 -10.84
CA VAL A 112 -7.11 4.70 -9.65
C VAL A 112 -6.49 3.63 -8.77
N TYR A 113 -7.24 2.57 -8.46
CA TYR A 113 -6.75 1.44 -7.68
C TYR A 113 -5.52 0.80 -8.34
N ASP A 114 -5.59 0.45 -9.63
CA ASP A 114 -4.48 -0.14 -10.38
C ASP A 114 -3.23 0.75 -10.34
N SER A 115 -3.41 2.06 -10.51
CA SER A 115 -2.35 3.04 -10.35
C SER A 115 -1.73 2.99 -8.94
N LEU A 116 -2.52 2.85 -7.87
CA LEU A 116 -2.00 2.85 -6.50
C LEU A 116 -1.17 1.59 -6.14
N ILE A 117 -1.43 0.47 -6.81
CA ILE A 117 -0.71 -0.80 -6.60
C ILE A 117 0.40 -1.03 -7.64
N SER A 118 0.40 -0.28 -8.75
CA SER A 118 1.37 -0.44 -9.83
C SER A 118 2.52 0.58 -9.76
N HIS A 119 3.74 0.09 -9.94
CA HIS A 119 4.92 0.94 -10.13
C HIS A 119 4.94 1.63 -11.50
N TRP A 120 4.36 0.98 -12.52
CA TRP A 120 4.32 1.46 -13.89
C TRP A 120 2.93 2.01 -14.23
N ASN A 121 2.85 2.99 -15.14
CA ASN A 121 1.57 3.56 -15.56
C ASN A 121 0.75 2.59 -16.43
N ASN A 122 1.43 1.81 -17.27
CA ASN A 122 0.84 0.76 -18.10
C ASN A 122 1.53 -0.56 -17.74
N SER A 123 1.23 -1.10 -16.55
CA SER A 123 1.86 -2.33 -16.04
C SER A 123 1.74 -3.50 -17.01
N PHE A 124 0.61 -3.61 -17.72
CA PHE A 124 0.33 -4.64 -18.72
C PHE A 124 1.11 -4.50 -20.05
N GLU A 125 1.82 -3.39 -20.28
CA GLU A 125 2.68 -3.22 -21.46
C GLU A 125 4.11 -3.71 -21.22
N VAL A 126 4.48 -3.93 -19.95
CA VAL A 126 5.85 -4.33 -19.57
C VAL A 126 6.13 -5.79 -19.97
N VAL A 127 5.10 -6.63 -20.01
CA VAL A 127 5.21 -8.06 -20.33
C VAL A 127 4.37 -8.36 -21.57
N ILE A 128 5.01 -8.95 -22.59
CA ILE A 128 4.35 -9.34 -23.84
C ILE A 128 3.21 -10.32 -23.54
N GLY A 129 2.00 -9.98 -23.99
CA GLY A 129 0.81 -10.81 -23.81
C GLY A 129 0.14 -10.69 -22.43
N SER A 130 0.61 -9.79 -21.56
CA SER A 130 -0.07 -9.54 -20.29
C SER A 130 -1.34 -8.70 -20.46
N LYS A 131 -2.30 -8.91 -19.58
CA LYS A 131 -3.59 -8.19 -19.54
C LYS A 131 -3.61 -7.24 -18.35
N LYS A 132 -4.54 -6.27 -18.37
CA LYS A 132 -4.78 -5.47 -17.17
C LYS A 132 -5.35 -6.37 -16.09
N ARG A 133 -4.83 -6.24 -14.87
CA ARG A 133 -5.36 -6.94 -13.68
C ARG A 133 -6.86 -6.66 -13.49
N THR A 134 -7.29 -5.44 -13.80
CA THR A 134 -8.69 -5.01 -13.71
C THR A 134 -9.62 -5.75 -14.69
N ASP A 135 -9.08 -6.26 -15.79
CA ASP A 135 -9.88 -6.99 -16.80
C ASP A 135 -10.14 -8.44 -16.36
N GLU A 136 -9.33 -8.95 -15.43
CA GLU A 136 -9.45 -10.29 -14.85
C GLU A 136 -10.24 -10.30 -13.53
N LEU A 137 -10.72 -9.14 -13.08
CA LEU A 137 -11.52 -9.03 -11.87
C LEU A 137 -12.81 -9.82 -12.05
N ASN A 138 -13.09 -10.69 -11.09
CA ASN A 138 -14.33 -11.42 -11.05
C ASN A 138 -15.47 -10.45 -10.72
N LYS A 139 -16.22 -10.03 -11.74
CA LYS A 139 -17.36 -9.11 -11.63
C LYS A 139 -18.61 -9.77 -11.03
N ASP A 140 -18.53 -11.06 -10.69
CA ASP A 140 -19.66 -11.83 -10.16
C ASP A 140 -19.92 -11.56 -8.67
N VAL A 141 -19.05 -10.81 -7.99
CA VAL A 141 -19.21 -10.42 -6.58
C VAL A 141 -19.56 -8.94 -6.49
N ASP A 142 -20.76 -8.64 -5.98
CA ASP A 142 -21.20 -7.27 -5.74
C ASP A 142 -20.80 -6.82 -4.32
N PHE A 143 -19.97 -5.78 -4.22
CA PHE A 143 -19.49 -5.23 -2.97
C PHE A 143 -20.24 -3.93 -2.63
N PHE A 144 -20.76 -3.83 -1.40
CA PHE A 144 -21.41 -2.61 -0.92
C PHE A 144 -20.47 -1.40 -0.87
N HIS A 145 -19.18 -1.62 -0.63
CA HIS A 145 -18.17 -0.57 -0.57
C HIS A 145 -16.97 -0.96 -1.44
N PHE A 146 -16.46 0.00 -2.21
CA PHE A 146 -15.26 -0.20 -3.02
C PHE A 146 -14.02 -0.53 -2.17
N GLU A 147 -13.99 -0.11 -0.91
CA GLU A 147 -12.97 -0.50 0.06
C GLU A 147 -12.94 -2.01 0.31
N ASP A 148 -14.10 -2.65 0.47
CA ASP A 148 -14.20 -4.11 0.62
C ASP A 148 -13.74 -4.82 -0.67
N GLU A 149 -14.07 -4.27 -1.85
CA GLU A 149 -13.60 -4.80 -3.13
C GLU A 149 -12.07 -4.74 -3.25
N MET A 150 -11.45 -3.59 -2.96
CA MET A 150 -9.98 -3.48 -2.96
C MET A 150 -9.33 -4.47 -1.99
N MET A 151 -9.90 -4.64 -0.79
CA MET A 151 -9.41 -5.62 0.19
C MET A 151 -9.52 -7.05 -0.32
N PHE A 152 -10.63 -7.41 -0.98
CA PHE A 152 -10.82 -8.71 -1.61
C PHE A 152 -9.76 -8.94 -2.69
N LEU A 153 -9.59 -7.98 -3.59
CA LEU A 153 -8.63 -8.07 -4.69
C LEU A 153 -7.22 -8.24 -4.16
N ASP A 154 -6.82 -7.45 -3.17
CA ASP A 154 -5.51 -7.62 -2.55
C ASP A 154 -5.35 -9.00 -1.90
N SER A 155 -6.41 -9.54 -1.27
CA SER A 155 -6.38 -10.87 -0.66
C SER A 155 -6.13 -12.00 -1.66
N ILE A 156 -6.66 -11.88 -2.88
CA ILE A 156 -6.56 -12.94 -3.90
C ILE A 156 -5.43 -12.72 -4.91
N THR A 157 -4.72 -11.59 -4.83
CA THR A 157 -3.67 -11.28 -5.78
C THR A 157 -2.43 -10.68 -5.10
N TYR A 158 -2.48 -9.47 -4.53
CA TYR A 158 -1.32 -8.83 -3.89
C TYR A 158 -0.72 -9.66 -2.75
N LEU A 159 -1.56 -10.19 -1.87
CA LEU A 159 -1.16 -11.01 -0.74
C LEU A 159 -0.44 -12.31 -1.20
N PRO A 160 -1.05 -13.17 -2.04
CA PRO A 160 -0.39 -14.40 -2.49
C PRO A 160 0.78 -14.16 -3.44
N ASP A 161 0.69 -13.19 -4.36
CA ASP A 161 1.68 -13.00 -5.43
C ASP A 161 2.91 -12.20 -4.99
N ASP A 162 2.78 -11.35 -3.96
CA ASP A 162 3.86 -10.49 -3.45
C ASP A 162 4.21 -10.81 -2.00
N ILE A 163 3.28 -10.57 -1.07
CA ILE A 163 3.58 -10.59 0.37
C ILE A 163 3.97 -11.98 0.87
N LEU A 164 3.11 -12.98 0.66
CA LEU A 164 3.36 -14.35 1.11
C LEU A 164 4.55 -14.97 0.38
N ALA A 165 4.65 -14.76 -0.94
CA ALA A 165 5.77 -15.23 -1.74
C ALA A 165 7.11 -14.65 -1.26
N LYS A 166 7.17 -13.35 -0.91
CA LYS A 166 8.36 -12.73 -0.32
C LYS A 166 8.72 -13.38 1.01
N VAL A 167 7.76 -13.45 1.93
CA VAL A 167 8.01 -13.88 3.32
C VAL A 167 8.48 -15.33 3.32
N ASP A 168 7.79 -16.21 2.59
CA ASP A 168 8.18 -17.62 2.43
C ASP A 168 9.61 -17.73 1.88
N ARG A 169 9.91 -17.08 0.75
CA ARG A 169 11.23 -17.18 0.12
C ARG A 169 12.35 -16.62 1.00
N ALA A 170 12.10 -15.52 1.71
CA ALA A 170 13.08 -14.93 2.61
C ALA A 170 13.34 -15.85 3.81
N ALA A 171 12.29 -16.31 4.49
CA ALA A 171 12.42 -17.12 5.70
C ALA A 171 12.93 -18.54 5.41
N MET A 172 12.44 -19.18 4.35
CA MET A 172 12.86 -20.53 3.98
C MET A 172 14.30 -20.59 3.47
N SER A 173 14.87 -19.48 2.97
CA SER A 173 16.30 -19.43 2.61
C SER A 173 17.23 -19.65 3.81
N VAL A 174 16.73 -19.44 5.03
CA VAL A 174 17.41 -19.73 6.29
C VAL A 174 16.74 -20.85 7.08
N SER A 175 15.87 -21.66 6.45
CA SER A 175 15.14 -22.75 7.12
C SER A 175 14.33 -22.29 8.35
N LEU A 176 13.70 -21.11 8.27
CA LEU A 176 12.74 -20.62 9.26
C LEU A 176 11.32 -20.80 8.72
N GLU A 177 10.48 -21.55 9.43
CA GLU A 177 9.06 -21.68 9.09
C GLU A 177 8.30 -20.42 9.53
N THR A 178 7.47 -19.88 8.64
CA THR A 178 6.57 -18.76 8.96
C THR A 178 5.12 -19.25 8.91
N ARG A 179 4.31 -18.83 9.89
CA ARG A 179 2.86 -19.10 9.93
C ARG A 179 2.13 -17.77 9.98
N ALA A 180 1.04 -17.61 9.24
CA ALA A 180 0.24 -16.38 9.19
C ALA A 180 -1.11 -16.61 9.88
N PRO A 181 -1.25 -16.37 11.21
CA PRO A 181 -2.48 -16.69 11.94
C PRO A 181 -3.70 -15.89 11.48
N PHE A 182 -3.50 -14.71 10.88
CA PHE A 182 -4.61 -13.95 10.31
C PHE A 182 -5.27 -14.67 9.12
N LEU A 183 -4.55 -15.58 8.46
CA LEU A 183 -5.08 -16.39 7.36
C LEU A 183 -5.68 -17.72 7.82
N ASP A 184 -5.79 -17.92 9.13
CA ASP A 184 -6.63 -19.00 9.65
C ASP A 184 -8.07 -18.84 9.14
N LYS A 185 -8.69 -19.97 8.79
CA LYS A 185 -10.02 -19.98 8.18
C LYS A 185 -11.05 -19.23 9.03
N ASP A 186 -11.06 -19.45 10.34
CA ASP A 186 -12.05 -18.87 11.24
C ASP A 186 -11.84 -17.36 11.37
N VAL A 187 -10.58 -16.90 11.33
CA VAL A 187 -10.24 -15.47 11.34
C VAL A 187 -10.66 -14.79 10.04
N VAL A 188 -10.43 -15.44 8.90
CA VAL A 188 -10.84 -14.93 7.58
C VAL A 188 -12.36 -14.82 7.50
N GLU A 189 -13.09 -15.89 7.85
CA GLU A 189 -14.55 -15.91 7.85
C GLU A 189 -15.13 -14.84 8.78
N PHE A 190 -14.59 -14.72 10.00
CA PHE A 190 -14.99 -13.68 10.93
C PHE A 190 -14.71 -12.27 10.38
N ALA A 191 -13.52 -12.02 9.83
CA ALA A 191 -13.15 -10.70 9.31
C ALA A 191 -14.08 -10.26 8.17
N TRP A 192 -14.53 -11.17 7.31
CA TRP A 192 -15.46 -10.87 6.23
C TRP A 192 -16.90 -10.63 6.69
N GLN A 193 -17.29 -11.12 7.87
CA GLN A 193 -18.59 -10.80 8.49
C GLN A 193 -18.64 -9.42 9.16
N LEU A 194 -17.47 -8.79 9.41
CA LEU A 194 -17.43 -7.49 10.07
C LEU A 194 -17.89 -6.36 9.12
N PRO A 195 -18.69 -5.41 9.62
CA PRO A 195 -19.00 -4.21 8.84
C PRO A 195 -17.72 -3.39 8.60
N LEU A 196 -17.64 -2.74 7.44
CA LEU A 196 -16.46 -1.98 7.02
C LEU A 196 -16.01 -0.95 8.08
N ASN A 197 -16.94 -0.31 8.78
CA ASN A 197 -16.64 0.68 9.82
C ASN A 197 -15.92 0.12 11.06
N MET A 198 -15.88 -1.20 11.25
CA MET A 198 -15.05 -1.86 12.26
C MET A 198 -13.62 -2.08 11.76
N LYS A 199 -13.41 -2.14 10.45
CA LYS A 199 -12.09 -2.31 9.82
C LYS A 199 -11.43 -0.95 9.57
N ILE A 200 -12.19 -0.02 8.98
CA ILE A 200 -11.77 1.32 8.61
C ILE A 200 -12.74 2.34 9.22
N ARG A 201 -12.23 3.20 10.11
CA ARG A 201 -13.03 4.25 10.76
C ARG A 201 -12.27 5.56 10.83
N ASP A 202 -12.92 6.67 10.50
CA ASP A 202 -12.34 8.02 10.62
C ASP A 202 -10.95 8.17 9.98
N SER A 203 -10.76 7.56 8.79
CA SER A 203 -9.46 7.52 8.07
C SER A 203 -8.39 6.66 8.74
N GLN A 204 -8.78 5.76 9.63
CA GLN A 204 -7.87 4.85 10.31
C GLN A 204 -8.23 3.41 9.94
N GLY A 205 -7.27 2.71 9.35
CA GLY A 205 -7.35 1.28 9.10
C GLY A 205 -7.03 0.46 10.35
N LYS A 206 -7.29 -0.85 10.29
CA LYS A 206 -7.09 -1.80 11.39
C LYS A 206 -7.79 -1.37 12.68
N TRP A 207 -8.94 -0.70 12.56
CA TRP A 207 -9.60 -0.05 13.69
C TRP A 207 -9.91 -1.05 14.82
N ILE A 208 -10.59 -2.16 14.50
CA ILE A 208 -10.91 -3.20 15.48
C ILE A 208 -9.66 -3.82 16.11
N LEU A 209 -8.60 -4.08 15.33
CA LEU A 209 -7.36 -4.65 15.84
C LEU A 209 -6.66 -3.69 16.81
N LYS A 210 -6.61 -2.39 16.49
CA LYS A 210 -6.07 -1.37 17.39
C LYS A 210 -6.85 -1.30 18.70
N LYS A 211 -8.18 -1.34 18.62
CA LYS A 211 -9.06 -1.35 19.80
C LYS A 211 -8.92 -2.60 20.64
N LEU A 212 -8.70 -3.76 20.03
CA LEU A 212 -8.36 -4.98 20.74
C LEU A 212 -7.02 -4.83 21.47
N LEU A 213 -5.98 -4.36 20.77
CA LEU A 213 -4.63 -4.21 21.31
C LEU A 213 -4.51 -3.17 22.41
N ASP A 214 -5.37 -2.14 22.45
CA ASP A 214 -5.45 -1.18 23.56
C ASP A 214 -5.62 -1.88 24.93
N SER A 215 -6.14 -3.12 24.96
CA SER A 215 -6.32 -3.92 26.18
C SER A 215 -5.12 -4.79 26.56
N TYR A 216 -4.16 -5.00 25.65
CA TYR A 216 -3.04 -5.95 25.83
C TYR A 216 -1.66 -5.28 25.81
N VAL A 217 -1.54 -4.13 25.16
CA VAL A 217 -0.26 -3.48 24.90
C VAL A 217 -0.39 -1.98 25.19
N PRO A 218 0.65 -1.32 25.78
CA PRO A 218 0.64 0.13 25.98
C PRO A 218 0.25 0.89 24.71
N ASN A 219 -0.62 1.88 24.87
CA ASN A 219 -1.23 2.65 23.78
C ASN A 219 -0.17 3.27 22.84
N ASP A 220 0.95 3.72 23.40
CA ASP A 220 2.07 4.30 22.65
C ASP A 220 2.75 3.31 21.69
N LEU A 221 2.65 2.00 21.93
CA LEU A 221 3.16 0.97 21.01
C LEU A 221 2.15 0.66 19.89
N VAL A 222 0.86 0.70 20.19
CA VAL A 222 -0.22 0.44 19.23
C VAL A 222 -0.37 1.59 18.22
N ASN A 223 -0.22 2.83 18.69
CA ASN A 223 -0.44 4.04 17.90
C ASN A 223 0.83 4.64 17.29
N ARG A 224 1.92 3.86 17.21
CA ARG A 224 3.14 4.29 16.52
C ARG A 224 2.88 4.54 15.03
N PRO A 225 3.55 5.52 14.41
CA PRO A 225 3.52 5.68 12.96
C PRO A 225 3.95 4.40 12.24
N LYS A 226 3.25 4.03 11.15
CA LYS A 226 3.59 2.86 10.32
C LYS A 226 5.00 3.04 9.75
N MET A 227 5.89 2.12 10.06
CA MET A 227 7.24 2.04 9.50
C MET A 227 7.28 0.92 8.46
N GLY A 228 7.70 1.23 7.25
CA GLY A 228 7.87 0.22 6.19
C GLY A 228 9.23 -0.47 6.26
N PHE A 229 9.33 -1.66 5.66
CA PHE A 229 10.59 -2.40 5.46
C PHE A 229 11.33 -1.92 4.19
N GLY A 230 11.46 -0.60 4.03
CA GLY A 230 12.14 0.00 2.90
C GLY A 230 13.66 -0.06 3.05
N VAL A 231 14.38 -0.21 1.94
CA VAL A 231 15.85 -0.11 1.89
C VAL A 231 16.30 0.99 0.95
N PRO A 232 17.48 1.61 1.16
CA PRO A 232 17.94 2.74 0.36
C PRO A 232 18.54 2.29 -0.99
N ILE A 233 17.75 1.59 -1.81
CA ILE A 233 18.16 1.07 -3.14
C ILE A 233 18.80 2.18 -3.99
N ASP A 234 18.20 3.39 -4.01
CA ASP A 234 18.73 4.51 -4.78
C ASP A 234 20.16 4.89 -4.37
N SER A 235 20.42 4.92 -3.06
CA SER A 235 21.76 5.24 -2.55
C SER A 235 22.75 4.11 -2.82
N TRP A 236 22.32 2.86 -2.70
CA TRP A 236 23.17 1.70 -3.00
C TRP A 236 23.56 1.61 -4.47
N LEU A 237 22.60 1.74 -5.39
CA LEU A 237 22.84 1.69 -6.84
C LEU A 237 23.65 2.88 -7.37
N ARG A 238 23.63 4.03 -6.69
CA ARG A 238 24.45 5.20 -7.06
C ARG A 238 25.84 5.19 -6.42
N GLY A 239 26.06 4.34 -5.43
CA GLY A 239 27.30 4.26 -4.67
C GLY A 239 27.88 2.85 -4.68
N PRO A 240 27.77 2.10 -3.57
CA PRO A 240 28.51 0.85 -3.35
C PRO A 240 28.18 -0.31 -4.31
N LEU A 241 27.04 -0.26 -5.02
CA LEU A 241 26.63 -1.29 -6.00
C LEU A 241 26.77 -0.82 -7.46
N ARG A 242 27.54 0.25 -7.71
CA ARG A 242 27.91 0.66 -9.08
C ARG A 242 28.92 -0.28 -9.72
#